data_AF-A0A7K1TYQ1-F1
#
_entry.id   AF-A0A7K1TYQ1-F1
#
_cell.length_a   1.000
_cell.length_b   1.000
_cell.length_c   1.000
_cell.angle_alpha   90.00
_cell.angle_beta   90.00
_cell.angle_gamma   90.00
#
_symmetry.space_group_name_H-M   'P 1'
#
loop_
_entity.id
_entity.type
_entity.pdbx_description
1 polymer ?
#
loop_
_entity_poly.entity_id
_entity_poly.type
_entity_poly.pdbx_seq_one_letter_code
_entity_poly.pdbx_strand_id
1 'polypeptide(L)'
;MESEEPQQDRKEQFDMRIVFYFVRIMRTVFLFFFLMIINVFLGLYLGFAVPEDSTPGRMIFFYSWFVLSLAGYIYLMIKMWRKADHVQDNYK
;
A
#
# COMPACT_ATOMS: atom_id res chain seq x y z
N MET A 1 -53.37 -18.15 -19.63
CA MET A 1 -52.30 -17.41 -20.33
C MET A 1 -51.29 -17.09 -19.26
N GLU A 2 -50.13 -17.72 -19.40
CA GLU A 2 -49.00 -17.68 -18.47
C GLU A 2 -48.66 -16.23 -18.11
N SER A 3 -48.66 -15.92 -16.82
CA SER A 3 -48.12 -14.67 -16.30
C SER A 3 -46.59 -14.76 -16.36
N GLU A 4 -46.01 -14.31 -17.46
CA GLU A 4 -44.58 -14.05 -17.58
C GLU A 4 -44.24 -12.82 -16.73
N GLU A 5 -43.94 -13.04 -15.45
CA GLU A 5 -43.25 -12.04 -14.65
C GLU A 5 -41.86 -11.80 -15.27
N PRO A 6 -41.49 -10.55 -15.58
CA PRO A 6 -40.14 -10.29 -16.05
C PRO A 6 -39.19 -10.66 -14.92
N GLN A 7 -38.39 -11.69 -15.19
CA GLN A 7 -37.28 -12.14 -14.37
C GLN A 7 -36.60 -10.95 -13.72
N GLN A 8 -36.56 -11.00 -12.39
CA GLN A 8 -35.67 -10.21 -11.56
C GLN A 8 -34.31 -10.04 -12.27
N ASP A 9 -34.10 -8.87 -12.86
CA ASP A 9 -32.80 -8.29 -13.15
C ASP A 9 -32.15 -7.98 -11.80
N ARG A 10 -31.89 -9.02 -10.99
CA ARG A 10 -30.86 -9.00 -9.97
C ARG A 10 -29.56 -8.96 -10.75
N LYS A 11 -29.23 -7.78 -11.29
CA LYS A 11 -27.83 -7.41 -11.49
C LYS A 11 -27.22 -7.67 -10.13
N GLU A 12 -26.47 -8.76 -10.06
CA GLU A 12 -25.62 -9.12 -8.96
C GLU A 12 -24.97 -7.81 -8.54
N GLN A 13 -25.39 -7.29 -7.39
CA GLN A 13 -24.91 -6.00 -6.91
C GLN A 13 -23.42 -6.19 -6.84
N PHE A 14 -22.71 -5.67 -7.85
CA PHE A 14 -21.28 -5.84 -8.03
C PHE A 14 -20.68 -5.65 -6.66
N ASP A 15 -19.95 -6.65 -6.14
CA ASP A 15 -19.60 -6.69 -4.73
C ASP A 15 -18.63 -5.55 -4.41
N MET A 16 -19.22 -4.37 -4.17
CA MET A 16 -18.52 -3.12 -3.93
C MET A 16 -17.65 -3.27 -2.69
N ARG A 17 -18.01 -4.18 -1.78
CA ARG A 17 -17.23 -4.56 -0.61
C ARG A 17 -15.87 -5.14 -1.02
N ILE A 18 -15.85 -6.03 -2.02
CA ILE A 18 -14.60 -6.59 -2.58
C ILE A 18 -13.78 -5.49 -3.26
N VAL A 19 -14.41 -4.62 -4.04
CA VAL A 19 -13.71 -3.51 -4.72
C VAL A 19 -13.07 -2.56 -3.70
N PHE A 20 -13.78 -2.18 -2.64
CA PHE A 20 -13.22 -1.35 -1.56
C PHE A 20 -12.04 -2.02 -0.86
N TYR A 21 -12.11 -3.32 -0.63
CA TYR A 21 -11.01 -4.08 -0.04
C TYR A 21 -9.79 -4.13 -0.98
N PHE A 22 -10.02 -4.35 -2.27
CA PHE A 22 -8.97 -4.38 -3.29
C PHE A 22 -8.29 -3.02 -3.43
N VAL A 23 -9.06 -1.92 -3.50
CA VAL A 23 -8.52 -0.55 -3.55
C VAL A 23 -7.67 -0.24 -2.31
N ARG A 24 -8.09 -0.72 -1.14
CA ARG A 24 -7.32 -0.58 0.10
C ARG A 24 -5.96 -1.30 0.02
N ILE A 25 -5.93 -2.53 -0.51
CA ILE A 25 -4.70 -3.28 -0.74
C ILE A 25 -3.82 -2.57 -1.78
N MET A 26 -4.40 -2.17 -2.91
CA MET A 26 -3.70 -1.44 -3.96
C MET A 26 -3.02 -0.18 -3.43
N ARG A 27 -3.69 0.57 -2.54
CA ARG A 27 -3.10 1.76 -1.89
C ARG A 27 -1.90 1.42 -1.01
N THR A 28 -1.97 0.36 -0.21
CA THR A 28 -0.82 -0.10 0.60
C THR A 28 0.37 -0.52 -0.27
N VAL A 29 0.10 -1.20 -1.38
CA VAL A 29 1.12 -1.65 -2.33
C VAL A 29 1.74 -0.44 -3.04
N PHE A 30 0.91 0.52 -3.48
CA PHE A 30 1.39 1.77 -4.09
C PHE A 30 2.30 2.56 -3.16
N LEU A 31 1.93 2.70 -1.88
CA LEU A 31 2.75 3.36 -0.88
C LEU A 31 4.09 2.64 -0.66
N PHE A 32 4.08 1.30 -0.68
CA PHE A 32 5.31 0.51 -0.60
C PHE A 32 6.21 0.76 -1.80
N PHE A 33 5.68 0.65 -3.02
CA PHE A 33 6.45 0.92 -4.23
C PHE A 33 6.98 2.36 -4.27
N PHE A 34 6.18 3.32 -3.86
CA PHE A 34 6.60 4.72 -3.76
C PHE A 34 7.77 4.90 -2.78
N LEU A 35 7.69 4.25 -1.60
CA LEU A 35 8.79 4.23 -0.63
C LEU A 35 10.05 3.56 -1.21
N MET A 36 9.89 2.48 -1.97
CA MET A 36 11.01 1.79 -2.63
C MET A 36 11.68 2.67 -3.67
N ILE A 37 10.91 3.42 -4.47
CA ILE A 37 11.46 4.40 -5.42
C ILE A 37 12.30 5.43 -4.67
N ILE A 38 11.79 6.02 -3.59
CA ILE A 38 12.56 6.98 -2.78
C ILE A 38 13.86 6.36 -2.28
N ASN A 39 13.84 5.12 -1.79
CA ASN A 39 15.04 4.42 -1.32
C ASN A 39 16.07 4.21 -2.45
N VAL A 40 15.63 3.83 -3.65
CA VAL A 40 16.50 3.69 -4.83
C VAL A 40 17.11 5.04 -5.22
N PHE A 41 16.30 6.09 -5.29
CA PHE A 41 16.79 7.44 -5.58
C PHE A 41 17.80 7.92 -4.55
N LEU A 42 17.54 7.69 -3.26
CA LEU A 42 18.47 8.05 -2.20
C LEU A 42 19.77 7.25 -2.32
N GLY A 43 19.68 5.95 -2.61
CA GLY A 43 20.84 5.09 -2.82
C GLY A 43 21.71 5.54 -3.99
N LEU A 44 21.09 5.93 -5.10
CA LEU A 44 21.77 6.51 -6.27
C LEU A 44 22.39 7.88 -5.94
N TYR A 45 21.65 8.76 -5.26
CA TYR A 45 22.10 10.11 -4.88
C TYR A 45 23.32 10.08 -3.94
N LEU A 46 23.34 9.14 -3.00
CA LEU A 46 24.47 8.93 -2.08
C LEU A 46 25.70 8.31 -2.77
N GLY A 47 25.60 7.99 -4.07
CA GLY A 47 26.71 7.48 -4.85
C GLY A 47 27.02 6.00 -4.60
N PHE A 48 26.12 5.21 -4.00
CA PHE A 48 26.35 3.76 -3.80
C PHE A 48 26.41 2.97 -5.11
N ALA A 49 26.01 3.57 -6.24
CA ALA A 49 26.25 3.01 -7.56
C ALA A 49 27.72 3.12 -8.01
N VAL A 50 28.54 3.92 -7.30
CA VAL A 50 29.96 4.12 -7.58
C VAL A 50 30.78 3.51 -6.45
N PRO A 51 31.46 2.37 -6.69
CA PRO A 51 32.17 1.64 -5.63
C PRO A 51 33.35 2.42 -5.04
N GLU A 52 33.90 3.40 -5.76
CA GLU A 52 35.07 4.19 -5.35
C GLU A 52 34.77 5.18 -4.20
N ASP A 53 33.52 5.62 -4.07
CA ASP A 53 33.06 6.57 -3.04
C ASP A 53 32.42 5.89 -1.81
N SER A 54 32.45 4.56 -1.76
CA SER A 54 31.77 3.73 -0.76
C SER A 54 32.48 3.78 0.59
N THR A 55 32.35 4.93 1.26
CA THR A 55 32.84 5.15 2.63
C THR A 55 31.96 4.43 3.65
N PRO A 56 32.53 3.85 4.73
CA PRO A 56 31.78 3.13 5.77
C PRO A 56 30.66 3.97 6.40
N GLY A 57 30.89 5.29 6.55
CA GLY A 57 29.89 6.21 7.10
C GLY A 57 28.64 6.37 6.25
N ARG A 58 28.77 6.37 4.91
CA ARG A 58 27.62 6.38 4.01
C ARG A 58 26.82 5.10 4.18
N MET A 59 27.46 3.92 4.19
CA MET A 59 26.76 2.64 4.34
C MET A 59 25.89 2.59 5.60
N ILE A 60 26.43 2.99 6.75
CA ILE A 60 25.68 3.00 8.02
C ILE A 60 24.44 3.91 7.92
N PHE A 61 24.59 5.09 7.30
CA PHE A 61 23.48 6.01 7.08
C PHE A 61 22.40 5.38 6.19
N PHE A 62 22.78 4.73 5.08
CA PHE A 62 21.83 4.09 4.17
C PHE A 62 21.05 2.96 4.83
N TYR A 63 21.71 2.04 5.53
CA TYR A 63 21.02 0.93 6.19
C TYR A 63 20.14 1.43 7.34
N SER A 64 20.58 2.42 8.10
CA SER A 64 19.76 3.03 9.15
C SER A 64 18.53 3.72 8.55
N TRP A 65 18.70 4.46 7.46
CA TRP A 65 17.61 5.09 6.72
C TRP A 65 16.63 4.07 6.16
N PHE A 66 17.13 3.01 5.54
CA PHE A 66 16.32 1.93 4.99
C PHE A 66 15.47 1.28 6.07
N VAL A 67 16.07 0.93 7.22
CA VAL A 67 15.36 0.35 8.37
C VAL A 67 14.31 1.31 8.93
N LEU A 68 14.65 2.60 9.09
CA LEU A 68 13.69 3.62 9.54
C LEU A 68 12.53 3.78 8.56
N SER A 69 12.80 3.78 7.25
CA SER A 69 11.77 3.89 6.22
C SER A 69 10.82 2.68 6.26
N LEU A 70 11.36 1.48 6.47
CA LEU A 70 10.59 0.24 6.57
C LEU A 70 9.73 0.24 7.84
N ALA A 71 10.30 0.61 8.99
CA ALA A 71 9.56 0.73 10.24
C ALA A 71 8.43 1.76 10.14
N GLY A 72 8.70 2.90 9.51
CA GLY A 72 7.70 3.94 9.22
C GLY A 72 6.56 3.42 8.33
N TYR A 73 6.89 2.65 7.28
CA TYR A 73 5.90 2.02 6.41
C TYR A 73 5.01 1.02 7.18
N ILE A 74 5.61 0.13 7.97
CA ILE A 74 4.86 -0.85 8.78
C ILE A 74 3.93 -0.13 9.77
N TYR A 75 4.42 0.91 10.44
CA TYR A 75 3.62 1.72 11.35
C TYR A 75 2.43 2.38 10.64
N LEU A 76 2.65 2.99 9.47
CA LEU A 76 1.57 3.60 8.68
C LEU A 76 0.56 2.56 8.20
N MET A 77 1.02 1.39 7.76
CA MET A 77 0.17 0.28 7.36
C MET A 77 -0.74 -0.14 8.52
N ILE A 78 -0.17 -0.45 9.69
CA ILE A 78 -0.93 -0.85 10.89
C ILE A 78 -1.92 0.24 11.31
N LYS A 79 -1.48 1.51 11.36
CA LYS A 79 -2.33 2.64 11.74
C LYS A 79 -3.50 2.83 10.77
N MET A 80 -3.24 2.73 9.48
CA MET A 80 -4.25 2.87 8.44
C MET A 80 -5.24 1.70 8.47
N TRP A 81 -4.76 0.49 8.78
CA TRP A 81 -5.62 -0.67 8.86
C TRP A 81 -6.49 -0.69 10.12
N ARG A 82 -5.96 -0.26 11.26
CA ARG A 82 -6.73 -0.11 12.52
C ARG A 82 -7.84 0.94 12.42
N LYS A 83 -7.64 2.04 11.69
CA LYS A 83 -8.67 3.07 11.52
C LYS A 83 -9.83 2.65 10.62
N ALA A 84 -9.57 1.77 9.65
CA ALA A 84 -10.58 1.38 8.68
C ALA A 84 -11.50 0.25 9.17
N ASP A 85 -11.17 -0.44 10.27
CA ASP A 85 -12.10 -1.33 10.99
C ASP A 85 -13.35 -0.57 11.44
N HIS A 86 -13.16 0.61 12.06
CA HIS A 86 -14.27 1.45 12.52
C HIS A 86 -15.16 2.04 11.40
N VAL A 87 -14.65 2.12 10.17
CA VAL A 87 -15.42 2.67 9.04
C VAL A 87 -16.35 1.61 8.43
N GLN A 88 -15.99 0.33 8.52
CA GLN A 88 -16.85 -0.75 8.03
C GLN A 88 -18.03 -1.07 8.95
N ASP A 89 -17.90 -0.83 10.27
CA ASP A 89 -18.98 -1.02 11.25
C ASP A 89 -20.17 -0.07 11.08
N ASN A 90 -19.97 1.06 10.39
CA ASN A 90 -20.99 2.10 10.22
C ASN A 90 -21.98 1.84 9.07
N TYR A 91 -21.87 0.69 8.41
CA TYR A 91 -22.78 0.20 7.36
C TYR A 91 -23.61 -1.01 7.85
N LYS A 92 -24.04 -0.97 9.12
CA LYS A 92 -25.03 -1.91 9.66
C LYS A 92 -26.45 -1.43 9.40
#